data_AF-A0AAN0JQZ3-F1
#
_entry.id   AF-A0AAN0JQZ3-F1
#
_cell.length_a   1.000
_cell.length_b   1.000
_cell.length_c   1.000
_cell.angle_alpha   90.00
_cell.angle_beta   90.00
_cell.angle_gamma   90.00
#
_symmetry.space_group_name_H-M   'P 1'
#
loop_
_entity.id
_entity.type
_entity.pdbx_description
1 polymer ?
#
loop_
_entity_poly.entity_id
_entity_poly.type
_entity_poly.pdbx_seq_one_letter_code
_entity_poly.pdbx_strand_id
1 'polypeptide(L)'
;MDPFSSDPVDITSLRGQALTKGGLLCNELRRRAWTKLLGINIYNIPSCSHLDHKDKNQVILDVNRCGRCLPKELLIERINSIQDSLIRVLLRLLVTHTDLCYYQGLHDVVLTFLLLPLNENITFAIMNVLVQYHIRDCLYPDIGRTKELRINDSQLESFITRSECEYYFSLSWILTWYSHVVYDRDDLLMLTDLFLASHPLMPIYVATVVDFIWINRDQRHFE
;
A
#
# COMPACT_ATOMS: atom_id res chain seq x y z
N MET A 1 -11.91 6.79 -24.23
CA MET A 1 -12.50 8.05 -23.70
C MET A 1 -11.77 8.43 -22.44
N ASP A 2 -11.54 9.72 -22.20
CA ASP A 2 -10.98 10.20 -20.93
C ASP A 2 -12.02 9.95 -19.81
N PRO A 3 -11.75 9.08 -18.82
CA PRO A 3 -12.72 8.74 -17.77
C PRO A 3 -13.10 9.95 -16.89
N PHE A 4 -12.32 11.03 -16.93
CA PHE A 4 -12.62 12.27 -16.21
C PHE A 4 -13.46 13.27 -17.00
N SER A 5 -13.82 12.96 -18.25
CA SER A 5 -14.67 13.84 -19.07
C SER A 5 -16.17 13.73 -18.74
N SER A 6 -16.57 12.74 -17.94
CA SER A 6 -17.95 12.55 -17.48
C SER A 6 -18.17 13.09 -16.06
N ASP A 7 -19.41 13.51 -15.77
CA ASP A 7 -19.88 13.86 -14.43
C ASP A 7 -21.15 13.03 -14.10
N PRO A 8 -21.10 12.07 -13.16
CA PRO A 8 -19.93 11.69 -12.35
C PRO A 8 -18.82 11.02 -13.17
N VAL A 9 -17.59 11.07 -12.64
CA VAL A 9 -16.41 10.39 -13.21
C VAL A 9 -16.72 8.91 -13.43
N ASP A 10 -16.38 8.36 -14.60
CA ASP A 10 -16.59 6.95 -14.91
C ASP A 10 -15.56 6.07 -14.18
N ILE A 11 -15.93 5.69 -12.95
CA ILE A 11 -15.11 4.84 -12.07
C ILE A 11 -14.93 3.44 -12.66
N THR A 12 -15.90 2.93 -13.43
CA THR A 12 -15.82 1.59 -14.03
C THR A 12 -14.76 1.55 -15.11
N SER A 13 -14.75 2.53 -16.02
CA SER A 13 -13.68 2.67 -17.01
C SER A 13 -12.33 2.89 -16.33
N LEU A 14 -12.28 3.71 -15.28
CA LEU A 14 -11.03 3.96 -14.55
C LEU A 14 -10.45 2.70 -13.89
N ARG A 15 -11.31 1.88 -13.24
CA ARG A 15 -10.92 0.56 -12.73
C ARG A 15 -10.43 -0.33 -13.86
N GLY A 16 -11.16 -0.39 -14.97
CA GLY A 16 -10.75 -1.15 -16.15
C GLY A 16 -9.34 -0.78 -16.62
N GLN A 17 -9.01 0.50 -16.68
CA GLN A 17 -7.67 0.99 -17.06
C GLN A 17 -6.58 0.56 -16.07
N ALA A 18 -6.83 0.72 -14.75
CA ALA A 18 -5.90 0.31 -13.71
C ALA A 18 -5.59 -1.21 -13.73
N LEU A 19 -6.53 -2.03 -14.21
CA LEU A 19 -6.39 -3.49 -14.34
C LEU A 19 -5.72 -3.93 -15.66
N THR A 20 -5.44 -3.01 -16.59
CA THR A 20 -4.76 -3.37 -17.85
C THR A 20 -3.27 -3.64 -17.66
N LYS A 21 -2.66 -4.32 -18.63
CA LYS A 21 -1.20 -4.50 -18.69
C LYS A 21 -0.53 -3.12 -18.79
N GLY A 22 0.21 -2.74 -17.75
CA GLY A 22 0.87 -1.44 -17.61
C GLY A 22 0.19 -0.47 -16.63
N GLY A 23 -0.99 -0.81 -16.11
CA GLY A 23 -1.71 0.00 -15.12
C GLY A 23 -2.03 1.41 -15.63
N LEU A 24 -2.02 2.38 -14.71
CA LEU A 24 -2.23 3.78 -15.05
C LEU A 24 -0.92 4.40 -15.56
N LEU A 25 -0.88 4.73 -16.85
CA LEU A 25 0.36 5.00 -17.59
C LEU A 25 1.20 6.21 -17.13
N CYS A 26 0.67 7.10 -16.27
CA CYS A 26 1.43 8.26 -15.80
C CYS A 26 1.02 8.76 -14.41
N ASN A 27 1.93 9.49 -13.77
CA ASN A 27 1.72 10.01 -12.42
C ASN A 27 0.58 11.04 -12.35
N GLU A 28 0.35 11.82 -13.42
CA GLU A 28 -0.77 12.77 -13.46
C GLU A 28 -2.12 12.04 -13.43
N LEU A 29 -2.23 10.94 -14.17
CA LEU A 29 -3.40 10.08 -14.13
C LEU A 29 -3.60 9.49 -12.73
N ARG A 30 -2.55 8.92 -12.13
CA ARG A 30 -2.59 8.35 -10.76
C ARG A 30 -3.05 9.36 -9.70
N ARG A 31 -2.53 10.59 -9.75
CA ARG A 31 -2.90 11.68 -8.82
C ARG A 31 -4.41 11.88 -8.74
N ARG A 32 -5.07 11.85 -9.90
CA ARG A 32 -6.52 12.04 -10.01
C ARG A 32 -7.25 10.74 -9.75
N ALA A 33 -6.78 9.65 -10.34
CA ALA A 33 -7.45 8.36 -10.34
C ALA A 33 -7.57 7.73 -8.95
N TRP A 34 -6.48 7.69 -8.17
CA TRP A 34 -6.46 6.98 -6.89
C TRP A 34 -7.47 7.55 -5.89
N THR A 35 -7.62 8.87 -5.84
CA THR A 35 -8.64 9.50 -4.99
C THR A 35 -10.05 9.12 -5.43
N LYS A 36 -10.30 9.00 -6.73
CA LYS A 36 -11.61 8.60 -7.27
C LYS A 36 -11.90 7.11 -7.07
N LEU A 37 -10.92 6.24 -7.27
CA LEU A 37 -11.03 4.80 -7.01
C LEU A 37 -11.41 4.51 -5.54
N LEU A 38 -10.87 5.30 -4.62
CA LEU A 38 -11.12 5.20 -3.18
C LEU A 38 -12.31 6.05 -2.69
N GLY A 39 -13.00 6.77 -3.58
CA GLY A 39 -14.16 7.60 -3.20
C GLY A 39 -13.81 8.80 -2.29
N ILE A 40 -12.58 9.30 -2.35
CA ILE A 40 -12.08 10.36 -1.48
C ILE A 40 -12.57 11.72 -1.96
N ASN A 41 -13.16 12.49 -1.04
CA ASN A 41 -13.45 13.90 -1.25
C ASN A 41 -12.22 14.77 -0.89
N ILE A 42 -11.47 15.18 -1.90
CA ILE A 42 -10.25 15.99 -1.72
C ILE A 42 -10.50 17.38 -1.12
N TYR A 43 -11.75 17.87 -1.12
CA TYR A 43 -12.12 19.16 -0.53
C TYR A 43 -12.46 19.07 0.95
N ASN A 44 -12.62 17.86 1.49
CA ASN A 44 -12.98 17.63 2.90
C ASN A 44 -12.05 16.60 3.53
N ILE A 45 -10.78 16.97 3.70
CA ILE A 45 -9.76 16.14 4.35
C ILE A 45 -9.63 16.62 5.81
N PRO A 46 -9.97 15.78 6.81
CA PRO A 46 -10.00 16.20 8.22
C PRO A 46 -8.62 16.60 8.73
N SER A 47 -8.42 17.86 9.16
CA SER A 47 -7.15 18.29 9.73
C SER A 47 -6.91 17.70 11.12
N CYS A 48 -5.65 17.67 11.55
CA CYS A 48 -5.28 17.25 12.90
C CYS A 48 -4.30 18.27 13.47
N SER A 49 -4.59 18.79 14.66
CA SER A 49 -3.77 19.79 15.34
C SER A 49 -2.73 19.18 16.28
N HIS A 50 -2.85 17.90 16.63
CA HIS A 50 -2.03 17.24 17.64
C HIS A 50 -1.52 15.89 17.15
N LEU A 51 -0.19 15.71 17.15
CA LEU A 51 0.49 14.53 16.62
C LEU A 51 1.30 13.80 17.70
N ASP A 52 0.79 13.71 18.93
CA ASP A 52 1.40 12.87 19.96
C ASP A 52 0.73 11.50 20.02
N HIS A 53 1.55 10.46 19.96
CA HIS A 53 1.13 9.06 19.95
C HIS A 53 2.20 8.20 20.63
N LYS A 54 1.79 7.11 21.29
CA LYS A 54 2.69 6.19 22.01
C LYS A 54 3.82 5.64 21.13
N ASP A 55 3.54 5.41 19.84
CA ASP A 55 4.49 4.80 18.89
C ASP A 55 5.37 5.82 18.17
N LYS A 56 5.32 7.11 18.54
CA LYS A 56 6.01 8.19 17.84
C LYS A 56 7.51 7.97 17.72
N ASN A 57 8.17 7.49 18.78
CA ASN A 57 9.60 7.23 18.75
C ASN A 57 9.95 6.12 17.74
N GLN A 58 9.12 5.07 17.66
CA GLN A 58 9.32 3.98 16.71
C GLN A 58 9.14 4.47 15.26
N VAL A 59 8.11 5.26 14.99
CA VAL A 59 7.89 5.90 13.69
C VAL A 59 9.12 6.72 13.27
N ILE A 60 9.65 7.57 14.15
CA ILE A 60 10.82 8.40 13.85
C ILE A 60 12.04 7.53 13.53
N LEU A 61 12.29 6.47 14.31
CA LEU A 61 13.41 5.56 14.09
C LEU A 61 13.34 4.88 12.73
N ASP A 62 12.17 4.39 12.34
CA ASP A 62 11.99 3.70 11.06
C ASP A 62 12.12 4.65 9.88
N VAL A 63 11.47 5.83 9.94
CA VAL A 63 11.57 6.84 8.88
C VAL A 63 13.02 7.31 8.69
N ASN A 64 13.78 7.45 9.77
CA ASN A 64 15.20 7.80 9.70
C ASN A 64 16.05 6.74 8.99
N ARG A 65 15.67 5.46 9.08
CA ARG A 65 16.35 4.36 8.35
C ARG A 65 16.06 4.44 6.86
N CYS A 66 14.82 4.73 6.47
CA CYS A 66 14.41 4.79 5.06
C CYS A 66 15.06 5.93 4.26
N GLY A 67 15.47 7.02 4.92
CA GLY A 67 16.17 8.12 4.25
C GLY A 67 17.43 7.68 3.50
N ARG A 68 18.08 6.59 3.95
CA ARG A 68 19.26 6.01 3.29
C ARG A 68 18.94 5.23 2.01
N CYS A 69 17.68 4.83 1.85
CA CYS A 69 17.18 4.04 0.73
C CYS A 69 16.50 4.91 -0.35
N LEU A 70 16.37 6.22 -0.11
CA LEU A 70 15.87 7.16 -1.10
C LEU A 70 16.87 7.36 -2.25
N PRO A 71 16.39 7.76 -3.45
CA PRO A 71 17.27 8.01 -4.59
C PRO A 71 18.38 9.00 -4.22
N LYS A 72 19.63 8.62 -4.53
CA LYS A 72 20.83 9.37 -4.12
C LYS A 72 20.94 10.74 -4.79
N GLU A 73 20.22 10.93 -5.88
CA GLU A 73 20.15 12.15 -6.67
C GLU A 73 19.29 13.23 -5.97
N LEU A 74 18.51 12.86 -4.95
CA LEU A 74 17.73 13.82 -4.18
C LEU A 74 18.63 14.68 -3.29
N LEU A 75 18.37 15.99 -3.30
CA LEU A 75 18.97 16.92 -2.35
C LEU A 75 18.60 16.53 -0.92
N ILE A 76 19.54 16.71 0.02
CA ILE A 76 19.33 16.40 1.45
C ILE A 76 18.11 17.14 2.00
N GLU A 77 17.89 18.40 1.61
CA GLU A 77 16.70 19.17 1.99
C GLU A 77 15.40 18.50 1.53
N ARG A 78 15.41 17.89 0.35
CA ARG A 78 14.25 17.16 -0.18
C ARG A 78 14.03 15.86 0.59
N ILE A 79 15.09 15.14 0.93
CA ILE A 79 15.02 13.93 1.78
C ILE A 79 14.41 14.27 3.13
N ASN A 80 14.92 15.30 3.81
CA ASN A 80 14.41 15.76 5.10
C ASN A 80 12.93 16.15 5.00
N SER A 81 12.55 16.90 3.96
CA SER A 81 11.15 17.29 3.71
C SER A 81 10.21 16.08 3.52
N ILE A 82 10.67 15.04 2.82
CA ILE A 82 9.90 13.79 2.65
C ILE A 82 9.77 13.06 3.98
N GLN A 83 10.85 12.91 4.74
CA GLN A 83 10.84 12.24 6.05
C GLN A 83 9.93 12.96 7.04
N ASP A 84 9.99 14.29 7.10
CA ASP A 84 9.11 15.10 7.93
C ASP A 84 7.63 14.90 7.56
N SER A 85 7.32 14.87 6.26
CA SER A 85 5.96 14.62 5.77
C SER A 85 5.50 13.21 6.09
N LEU A 86 6.39 12.22 5.97
CA LEU A 86 6.13 10.82 6.28
C LEU A 86 5.79 10.63 7.77
N ILE A 87 6.57 11.23 8.66
CA ILE A 87 6.30 11.22 10.11
C ILE A 87 4.94 11.85 10.39
N ARG A 88 4.64 13.02 9.81
CA ARG A 88 3.35 13.69 10.05
C ARG A 88 2.17 12.86 9.57
N VAL A 89 2.23 12.25 8.39
CA VAL A 89 1.16 11.38 7.89
C VAL A 89 0.97 10.17 8.81
N LEU A 90 2.05 9.47 9.17
CA LEU A 90 1.98 8.29 10.03
C LEU A 90 1.39 8.62 11.40
N LEU A 91 1.89 9.67 12.06
CA LEU A 91 1.35 10.09 13.36
C LEU A 91 -0.11 10.51 13.24
N ARG A 92 -0.48 11.23 12.17
CA ARG A 92 -1.87 11.64 11.93
C ARG A 92 -2.80 10.43 11.76
N LEU A 93 -2.36 9.37 11.08
CA LEU A 93 -3.12 8.13 10.97
C LEU A 93 -3.31 7.48 12.33
N LEU A 94 -2.25 7.35 13.12
CA LEU A 94 -2.29 6.68 14.43
C LEU A 94 -3.14 7.44 15.45
N VAL A 95 -3.10 8.77 15.49
CA VAL A 95 -3.99 9.55 16.37
C VAL A 95 -5.44 9.56 15.90
N THR A 96 -5.69 9.36 14.59
CA THR A 96 -7.05 9.27 14.03
C THR A 96 -7.66 7.90 14.34
N HIS A 97 -6.86 6.84 14.34
CA HIS A 97 -7.30 5.46 14.55
C HIS A 97 -6.63 4.86 15.79
N THR A 98 -7.14 5.22 16.97
CA THR A 98 -6.56 4.82 18.26
C THR A 98 -6.67 3.32 18.55
N ASP A 99 -7.50 2.59 17.79
CA ASP A 99 -7.64 1.13 17.84
C ASP A 99 -6.56 0.39 17.05
N LEU A 100 -5.76 1.10 16.25
CA LEU A 100 -4.70 0.54 15.41
C LEU A 100 -3.33 0.70 16.09
N CYS A 101 -2.43 -0.26 15.85
CA CYS A 101 -1.05 -0.23 16.30
C CYS A 101 -0.10 -0.06 15.12
N TYR A 102 0.95 0.73 15.29
CA TYR A 102 2.00 0.84 14.28
C TYR A 102 2.75 -0.50 14.12
N TYR A 103 2.93 -0.95 12.88
CA TYR A 103 3.82 -2.06 12.55
C TYR A 103 5.00 -1.59 11.69
N GLN A 104 6.14 -2.29 11.83
CA GLN A 104 7.34 -2.01 11.03
C GLN A 104 7.10 -2.44 9.57
N GLY A 105 7.09 -1.45 8.67
CA GLY A 105 6.81 -1.62 7.23
C GLY A 105 5.67 -0.71 6.73
N LEU A 106 4.83 -0.18 7.63
CA LEU A 106 3.76 0.77 7.25
C LEU A 106 4.33 2.03 6.60
N HIS A 107 5.50 2.47 7.05
CA HIS A 107 6.17 3.65 6.52
C HIS A 107 6.56 3.50 5.03
N ASP A 108 6.88 2.29 4.56
CA ASP A 108 7.22 2.06 3.14
C ASP A 108 5.99 2.16 2.24
N VAL A 109 4.83 1.69 2.74
CA VAL A 109 3.54 1.88 2.07
C VAL A 109 3.25 3.37 1.92
N VAL A 110 3.32 4.14 3.01
CA VAL A 110 3.06 5.59 2.98
C VAL A 110 4.09 6.33 2.12
N LEU A 111 5.35 5.91 2.16
CA LEU A 111 6.44 6.51 1.37
C LEU A 111 6.17 6.37 -0.14
N THR A 112 5.63 5.23 -0.59
CA THR A 112 5.26 5.02 -2.00
C THR A 112 4.33 6.13 -2.51
N PHE A 113 3.35 6.54 -1.69
CA PHE A 113 2.43 7.64 -2.02
C PHE A 113 3.10 9.02 -1.95
N LEU A 114 4.03 9.24 -1.00
CA LEU A 114 4.74 10.53 -0.89
C LEU A 114 5.83 10.75 -1.95
N LEU A 115 6.37 9.68 -2.52
CA LEU A 115 7.33 9.76 -3.65
C LEU A 115 6.64 10.07 -4.97
N LEU A 116 5.32 9.91 -5.03
CA LEU A 116 4.52 10.52 -6.06
C LEU A 116 4.26 12.00 -5.75
N PRO A 117 3.96 12.83 -6.75
CA PRO A 117 3.68 14.24 -6.54
C PRO A 117 2.29 14.49 -5.92
N LEU A 118 1.88 13.63 -4.98
CA LEU A 118 0.79 13.83 -4.06
C LEU A 118 1.27 14.72 -2.91
N ASN A 119 0.38 15.57 -2.40
CA ASN A 119 0.67 16.33 -1.20
C ASN A 119 0.34 15.51 0.06
N GLU A 120 0.86 15.95 1.20
CA GLU A 120 0.70 15.30 2.50
C GLU A 120 -0.77 14.99 2.86
N ASN A 121 -1.69 15.92 2.54
CA ASN A 121 -3.11 15.76 2.84
C ASN A 121 -3.77 14.66 2.00
N ILE A 122 -3.47 14.61 0.69
CA ILE A 122 -4.01 13.57 -0.19
C ILE A 122 -3.42 12.22 0.21
N THR A 123 -2.12 12.14 0.52
CA THR A 123 -1.50 10.90 0.99
C THR A 123 -2.15 10.42 2.29
N PHE A 124 -2.36 11.31 3.27
CA PHE A 124 -3.13 10.98 4.47
C PHE A 124 -4.53 10.47 4.13
N ALA A 125 -5.28 11.16 3.26
CA ALA A 125 -6.64 10.76 2.91
C ALA A 125 -6.71 9.36 2.27
N ILE A 126 -5.76 9.05 1.38
CA ILE A 126 -5.61 7.72 0.77
C ILE A 126 -5.33 6.68 1.86
N MET A 127 -4.30 6.91 2.66
CA MET A 127 -3.91 5.96 3.71
C MET A 127 -5.01 5.78 4.75
N ASN A 128 -5.76 6.83 5.08
CA ASN A 128 -6.89 6.80 6.00
C ASN A 128 -8.01 5.84 5.54
N VAL A 129 -8.18 5.67 4.23
CA VAL A 129 -9.06 4.63 3.67
C VAL A 129 -8.36 3.27 3.74
N LEU A 130 -7.10 3.17 3.32
CA LEU A 130 -6.39 1.88 3.28
C LEU A 130 -6.29 1.20 4.65
N VAL A 131 -5.99 1.95 5.71
CA VAL A 131 -5.88 1.41 7.08
C VAL A 131 -7.21 0.89 7.64
N GLN A 132 -8.34 1.31 7.09
CA GLN A 132 -9.67 0.83 7.49
C GLN A 132 -10.13 -0.42 6.72
N TYR A 133 -9.52 -0.70 5.57
CA TYR A 133 -9.98 -1.76 4.68
C TYR A 133 -8.86 -2.69 4.20
N HIS A 134 -7.83 -2.16 3.54
CA HIS A 134 -6.83 -2.99 2.84
C HIS A 134 -5.73 -3.53 3.73
N ILE A 135 -5.32 -2.74 4.73
CA ILE A 135 -4.22 -3.10 5.64
C ILE A 135 -4.66 -3.14 7.11
N ARG A 136 -5.98 -3.11 7.35
CA ARG A 136 -6.56 -3.11 8.71
C ARG A 136 -6.08 -4.29 9.53
N ASP A 137 -6.12 -5.48 8.94
CA ASP A 137 -5.77 -6.72 9.65
C ASP A 137 -4.29 -6.79 10.03
N CYS A 138 -3.44 -6.04 9.33
CA CYS A 138 -2.02 -5.88 9.64
C CYS A 138 -1.75 -4.93 10.84
N LEU A 139 -2.75 -4.14 11.23
CA LEU A 139 -2.64 -3.09 12.25
C LEU A 139 -3.22 -3.51 13.60
N TYR A 140 -3.77 -4.73 13.72
CA TYR A 140 -4.23 -5.25 15.00
C TYR A 140 -3.04 -5.66 15.89
N PRO A 141 -3.13 -5.46 17.23
CA PRO A 141 -2.04 -5.77 18.16
C PRO A 141 -1.63 -7.25 18.19
N ASP A 142 -2.54 -8.15 17.83
CA ASP A 142 -2.32 -9.59 17.80
C ASP A 142 -2.00 -10.05 16.38
N ILE A 143 -0.72 -10.03 16.02
CA ILE A 143 -0.21 -10.53 14.73
C ILE A 143 -0.47 -12.06 14.59
N GLY A 144 -0.75 -12.76 15.70
CA GLY A 144 -1.22 -14.15 15.66
C GLY A 144 -2.52 -14.30 14.88
N ARG A 145 -3.39 -13.28 14.88
CA ARG A 145 -4.58 -13.22 14.01
C ARG A 145 -4.26 -12.88 12.56
N THR A 146 -3.06 -12.39 12.24
CA THR A 146 -2.64 -12.22 10.84
C THR A 146 -2.30 -13.57 10.20
N LYS A 147 -1.96 -14.61 10.99
CA LYS A 147 -1.88 -16.00 10.50
C LYS A 147 -3.25 -16.54 10.07
N GLU A 148 -4.28 -16.05 10.75
CA GLU A 148 -5.67 -16.21 10.37
C GLU A 148 -6.14 -14.91 9.72
N LEU A 149 -5.46 -14.38 8.68
CA LEU A 149 -6.21 -13.54 7.75
C LEU A 149 -7.39 -14.43 7.35
N ARG A 150 -8.57 -14.14 7.92
CA ARG A 150 -9.76 -14.96 7.78
C ARG A 150 -10.23 -14.67 6.38
N ILE A 151 -9.56 -15.34 5.45
CA ILE A 151 -9.87 -15.39 4.04
C ILE A 151 -11.24 -16.07 4.01
N ASN A 152 -12.30 -15.29 4.16
CA ASN A 152 -13.67 -15.73 3.96
C ASN A 152 -13.95 -15.86 2.46
N ASP A 153 -12.98 -16.39 1.73
CA ASP A 153 -12.99 -16.63 0.31
C ASP A 153 -12.52 -18.07 0.12
N SER A 154 -13.49 -18.97 0.01
CA SER A 154 -13.26 -20.41 -0.11
C SER A 154 -12.39 -20.75 -1.32
N GLN A 155 -12.41 -19.90 -2.37
CA GLN A 155 -11.59 -20.14 -3.56
C GLN A 155 -10.12 -19.84 -3.27
N LEU A 156 -9.82 -18.71 -2.62
CA LEU A 156 -8.45 -18.38 -2.19
C LEU A 156 -7.93 -19.37 -1.15
N GLU A 157 -8.74 -19.72 -0.16
CA GLU A 157 -8.37 -20.74 0.85
C GLU A 157 -8.01 -22.07 0.17
N SER A 158 -8.88 -22.56 -0.73
CA SER A 158 -8.61 -23.79 -1.49
C SER A 158 -7.35 -23.70 -2.36
N PHE A 159 -6.99 -22.52 -2.84
CA PHE A 159 -5.80 -22.31 -3.64
C PHE A 159 -4.55 -22.34 -2.77
N ILE A 160 -4.55 -21.63 -1.62
CA ILE A 160 -3.45 -21.61 -0.65
C ILE A 160 -3.17 -23.01 -0.10
N THR A 161 -4.22 -23.76 0.26
CA THR A 161 -4.05 -25.14 0.75
C THR A 161 -3.44 -26.04 -0.32
N ARG A 162 -3.85 -25.88 -1.60
CA ARG A 162 -3.30 -26.67 -2.71
C ARG A 162 -1.90 -26.27 -3.13
N SER A 163 -1.50 -25.01 -2.90
CA SER A 163 -0.18 -24.52 -3.26
C SER A 163 0.88 -24.83 -2.22
N GLU A 164 0.53 -25.48 -1.10
CA GLU A 164 1.42 -25.76 0.05
C GLU A 164 2.14 -24.50 0.56
N CYS A 165 1.56 -23.33 0.31
CA CYS A 165 2.20 -22.06 0.55
C CYS A 165 2.15 -21.74 2.05
N GLU A 166 3.30 -21.81 2.73
CA GLU A 166 3.40 -21.32 4.10
C GLU A 166 3.28 -19.79 4.12
N TYR A 167 2.27 -19.30 4.84
CA TYR A 167 1.89 -17.88 4.92
C TYR A 167 3.01 -16.94 5.40
N TYR A 168 4.08 -17.49 6.01
CA TYR A 168 5.15 -16.71 6.61
C TYR A 168 6.07 -16.00 5.61
N PHE A 169 6.28 -16.56 4.42
CA PHE A 169 7.27 -16.02 3.48
C PHE A 169 6.81 -14.70 2.86
N SER A 170 5.53 -14.63 2.47
CA SER A 170 4.94 -13.51 1.76
C SER A 170 4.33 -12.43 2.66
N LEU A 171 4.29 -12.65 3.98
CA LEU A 171 3.80 -11.67 4.95
C LEU A 171 4.56 -10.34 4.85
N SER A 172 5.88 -10.38 4.70
CA SER A 172 6.68 -9.15 4.54
C SER A 172 6.31 -8.36 3.27
N TRP A 173 5.92 -9.06 2.20
CA TRP A 173 5.50 -8.44 0.96
C TRP A 173 4.14 -7.76 1.13
N ILE A 174 3.20 -8.45 1.77
CA ILE A 174 1.85 -7.93 2.03
C ILE A 174 1.91 -6.72 2.97
N LEU A 175 2.68 -6.80 4.06
CA LEU A 175 2.82 -5.70 5.04
C LEU A 175 3.39 -4.42 4.42
N THR A 176 4.25 -4.56 3.42
CA THR A 176 4.94 -3.43 2.80
C THR A 176 4.38 -3.06 1.42
N TRP A 177 3.26 -3.67 1.02
CA TRP A 177 2.69 -3.54 -0.33
C TRP A 177 3.74 -3.72 -1.42
N TYR A 178 4.59 -4.75 -1.25
CA TYR A 178 5.65 -5.17 -2.17
C TYR A 178 6.80 -4.18 -2.37
N SER A 179 6.80 -3.03 -1.69
CA SER A 179 7.84 -2.00 -1.85
C SER A 179 9.26 -2.46 -1.50
N HIS A 180 9.42 -3.53 -0.70
CA HIS A 180 10.73 -4.10 -0.39
C HIS A 180 11.27 -5.08 -1.44
N VAL A 181 10.40 -5.66 -2.27
CA VAL A 181 10.76 -6.72 -3.22
C VAL A 181 10.64 -6.28 -4.67
N VAL A 182 9.81 -5.27 -4.95
CA VAL A 182 9.68 -4.65 -6.27
C VAL A 182 10.54 -3.40 -6.30
N TYR A 183 11.73 -3.51 -6.88
CA TYR A 183 12.70 -2.42 -6.97
C TYR A 183 12.39 -1.42 -8.09
N ASP A 184 11.77 -1.88 -9.17
CA ASP A 184 11.38 -0.97 -10.25
C ASP A 184 10.17 -0.15 -9.81
N ARG A 185 10.30 1.17 -9.94
CA ARG A 185 9.28 2.11 -9.49
C ARG A 185 7.99 1.98 -10.30
N ASP A 186 8.09 1.81 -11.61
CA ASP A 186 6.90 1.77 -12.46
C ASP A 186 6.13 0.46 -12.24
N ASP A 187 6.84 -0.64 -11.98
CA ASP A 187 6.23 -1.91 -11.56
C ASP A 187 5.52 -1.80 -10.20
N LEU A 188 6.15 -1.15 -9.20
CA LEU A 188 5.52 -0.93 -7.90
C LEU A 188 4.25 -0.07 -8.01
N LEU A 189 4.29 0.95 -8.86
CA LEU A 189 3.14 1.81 -9.11
C LEU A 189 2.03 1.08 -9.87
N MET A 190 2.37 0.21 -10.80
CA MET A 190 1.39 -0.66 -11.49
C MET A 190 0.71 -1.63 -10.51
N LEU A 191 1.46 -2.23 -9.58
CA LEU A 191 0.89 -3.04 -8.50
C LEU A 191 -0.03 -2.21 -7.60
N THR A 192 0.37 -0.98 -7.29
CA THR A 192 -0.47 -0.06 -6.50
C THR A 192 -1.76 0.27 -7.25
N ASP A 193 -1.71 0.51 -8.57
CA ASP A 193 -2.89 0.70 -9.42
C ASP A 193 -3.84 -0.51 -9.33
N LEU A 194 -3.29 -1.73 -9.43
CA LEU A 194 -4.02 -2.99 -9.29
C LEU A 194 -4.71 -3.08 -7.92
N PHE A 195 -3.98 -2.85 -6.83
CA PHE A 195 -4.51 -2.99 -5.47
C PHE A 195 -5.63 -1.99 -5.19
N LEU A 196 -5.46 -0.74 -5.60
CA LEU A 196 -6.48 0.30 -5.40
C LEU A 196 -7.74 0.11 -6.26
N ALA A 197 -7.61 -0.57 -7.39
CA ALA A 197 -8.74 -0.87 -8.27
C ALA A 197 -9.46 -2.18 -7.93
N SER A 198 -8.91 -2.98 -7.02
CA SER A 198 -9.35 -4.35 -6.74
C SER A 198 -9.94 -4.53 -5.34
N HIS A 199 -10.36 -5.76 -5.03
CA HIS A 199 -10.75 -6.14 -3.68
C HIS A 199 -9.56 -6.01 -2.71
N PRO A 200 -9.78 -5.62 -1.43
CA PRO A 200 -8.73 -5.52 -0.40
C PRO A 200 -7.80 -6.73 -0.23
N LEU A 201 -8.27 -7.93 -0.58
CA LEU A 201 -7.46 -9.16 -0.53
C LEU A 201 -6.49 -9.33 -1.71
N MET A 202 -6.53 -8.45 -2.73
CA MET A 202 -5.70 -8.58 -3.94
C MET A 202 -4.19 -8.70 -3.67
N PRO A 203 -3.58 -8.00 -2.69
CA PRO A 203 -2.18 -8.24 -2.33
C PRO A 203 -1.90 -9.69 -1.95
N ILE A 204 -2.81 -10.36 -1.23
CA ILE A 204 -2.65 -11.77 -0.85
C ILE A 204 -2.74 -12.66 -2.09
N TYR A 205 -3.72 -12.40 -2.97
CA TYR A 205 -3.83 -13.10 -4.24
C TYR A 205 -2.53 -13.03 -5.06
N VAL A 206 -1.92 -11.85 -5.17
CA VAL A 206 -0.64 -11.69 -5.87
C VAL A 206 0.46 -12.51 -5.21
N ALA A 207 0.57 -12.50 -3.87
CA ALA A 207 1.55 -13.29 -3.14
C ALA A 207 1.42 -14.78 -3.47
N THR A 208 0.20 -15.31 -3.37
CA THR A 208 -0.05 -16.74 -3.61
C THR A 208 0.31 -17.19 -5.02
N VAL A 209 0.08 -16.34 -6.03
CA VAL A 209 0.45 -16.64 -7.42
C VAL A 209 1.97 -16.60 -7.60
N VAL A 210 2.66 -15.62 -7.02
CA VAL A 210 4.12 -15.52 -7.09
C VAL A 210 4.78 -16.72 -6.41
N ASP A 211 4.34 -17.07 -5.19
CA ASP A 211 4.85 -18.22 -4.43
C ASP A 211 4.63 -19.52 -5.20
N PHE A 212 3.42 -19.72 -5.76
CA PHE A 212 3.12 -20.90 -6.59
C PHE A 212 4.04 -21.00 -7.82
N ILE A 213 4.29 -19.89 -8.53
CA ILE A 213 5.20 -19.88 -9.69
C ILE A 213 6.63 -20.23 -9.26
N TRP A 214 7.06 -19.74 -8.10
CA TRP A 214 8.40 -19.99 -7.55
C TRP A 214 8.59 -21.48 -7.22
N ILE A 215 7.67 -22.07 -6.45
CA ILE A 215 7.70 -23.50 -6.08
C ILE A 215 7.75 -24.39 -7.33
N ASN A 216 6.91 -24.11 -8.33
CA ASN A 216 6.86 -24.90 -9.57
C ASN A 216 8.02 -24.63 -10.55
N ARG A 217 8.84 -23.59 -10.32
CA ARG A 217 10.09 -23.40 -11.05
C ARG A 217 11.22 -24.23 -10.44
N ASP A 218 11.31 -24.26 -9.11
CA ASP A 218 12.35 -25.05 -8.42
C ASP A 218 12.15 -26.56 -8.61
N GLN A 219 10.91 -27.05 -8.64
CA GLN A 219 10.65 -28.47 -8.91
C GLN A 219 11.08 -28.92 -10.32
N ARG A 220 11.05 -28.03 -11.32
CA ARG A 220 11.48 -28.33 -12.70
C ARG A 220 13.00 -28.37 -12.88
N HIS A 221 13.78 -28.02 -11.85
CA HIS A 221 15.24 -28.17 -11.88
C HIS A 221 15.72 -29.53 -11.32
N PHE A 222 14.80 -30.35 -10.81
CA PHE A 222 15.08 -31.70 -10.26
C PHE A 222 14.47 -32.85 -11.09
N GLU A 223 13.92 -32.55 -12.27
CA GLU A 223 13.52 -33.54 -13.30
C GLU A 223 14.45 -33.44 -14.52
#